data_AF-A0A6U2CVC5-F1
#
_entry.id   AF-A0A6U2CVC5-F1
#
_cell.length_a   1.000
_cell.length_b   1.000
_cell.length_c   1.000
_cell.angle_alpha   90.00
_cell.angle_beta   90.00
_cell.angle_gamma   90.00
#
_symmetry.space_group_name_H-M   'P 1'
#
loop_
_entity.id
_entity.type
_entity.pdbx_description
1 polymer ?
#
loop_
_entity_poly.entity_id
_entity_poly.type
_entity_poly.pdbx_seq_one_letter_code
_entity_poly.pdbx_strand_id
1 'polypeptide(L)'
;MTFGAPGRFPDVQSLPGGMPMTTFDLEPARIILAQEKKGDGMSDQEAAEAFATVVNCMIVDIIDLASSALGEKDRDVDKKAAEAINVVMDFMDHAAGLFEPFLVEGVEIKPVTYSGTLPRSKLDNLYATYASAVMTTENVTQDRIDMLQELFEIKDKKAEGLVQKKMMGSLMKMMKDPEAMKDLENGPMGEGMAEMMSAMGGMDGAGGLGMLGGGDGEVSPEEIKESVKLMKELVESGGVSKEEMDLVKEQFKAQYGMDIKEIIAQADSAEVKEQLGDQGEELIEMFKAILKQTE
;
A
#
# COMPACT_ATOMS: atom_id res chain seq x y z
N MET A 1 -25.93 7.04 14.76
CA MET A 1 -24.79 7.42 13.90
C MET A 1 -23.61 8.05 14.67
N THR A 2 -23.74 8.46 15.93
CA THR A 2 -22.63 9.03 16.74
C THR A 2 -21.89 8.04 17.63
N PHE A 3 -22.35 6.78 17.71
CA PHE A 3 -21.60 5.73 18.42
C PHE A 3 -20.36 5.38 17.59
N GLY A 4 -19.18 5.70 18.13
CA GLY A 4 -17.88 5.45 17.50
C GLY A 4 -17.08 6.71 17.12
N ALA A 5 -17.72 7.87 16.96
CA ALA A 5 -17.04 9.12 16.57
C ALA A 5 -17.77 10.40 17.06
N PRO A 6 -17.70 10.74 18.36
CA PRO A 6 -18.35 11.94 18.91
C PRO A 6 -17.83 13.24 18.27
N GLY A 7 -18.74 14.16 17.90
CA GLY A 7 -18.42 15.51 17.39
C GLY A 7 -18.16 15.62 15.88
N ARG A 8 -18.30 14.54 15.12
CA ARG A 8 -17.96 14.49 13.68
C ARG A 8 -19.14 14.63 12.72
N PHE A 9 -20.31 14.18 13.14
CA PHE A 9 -21.57 14.47 12.46
C PHE A 9 -22.20 15.71 13.11
N PRO A 10 -23.05 16.48 12.39
CA PRO A 10 -23.92 17.44 13.05
C PRO A 10 -24.57 16.76 14.24
N ASP A 11 -24.58 17.42 15.41
CA ASP A 11 -25.32 16.89 16.55
C ASP A 11 -26.72 16.58 16.06
N VAL A 12 -27.04 15.28 16.01
CA VAL A 12 -28.38 14.83 15.66
C VAL A 12 -29.22 15.22 16.87
N GLN A 13 -29.75 16.45 16.85
CA GLN A 13 -30.50 17.03 17.98
C GLN A 13 -31.65 16.12 18.39
N SER A 14 -32.20 15.40 17.42
CA SER A 14 -33.08 14.25 17.62
C SER A 14 -33.16 13.43 16.34
N LEU A 15 -33.01 12.11 16.43
CA LEU A 15 -33.57 11.23 15.40
C LEU A 15 -35.09 11.23 15.56
N PRO A 16 -35.88 11.17 14.48
CA PRO A 16 -37.29 10.79 14.58
C PRO A 16 -37.36 9.46 15.33
N GLY A 17 -37.97 9.44 16.53
CA GLY A 17 -38.05 8.25 17.39
C GLY A 17 -36.90 8.04 18.40
N GLY A 18 -35.87 8.90 18.40
CA GLY A 18 -34.71 8.78 19.30
C GLY A 18 -33.69 7.73 18.84
N MET A 19 -32.63 7.54 19.64
CA MET A 19 -31.67 6.46 19.36
C MET A 19 -32.33 5.11 19.69
N PRO A 20 -32.34 4.14 18.75
CA PRO A 20 -33.03 2.87 18.95
C PRO A 20 -32.35 1.97 20.01
N MET A 21 -31.11 2.29 20.38
CA MET A 21 -30.35 1.56 21.39
C MET A 21 -29.32 2.43 22.09
N THR A 22 -29.06 2.11 23.36
CA THR A 22 -28.05 2.77 24.22
C THR A 22 -26.68 2.10 24.16
N THR A 23 -26.63 0.83 23.76
CA THR A 23 -25.42 0.05 23.49
C THR A 23 -25.62 -0.76 22.22
N PHE A 24 -24.59 -0.87 21.38
CA PHE A 24 -24.67 -1.69 20.17
C PHE A 24 -24.70 -3.17 20.53
N ASP A 25 -25.70 -3.87 20.01
CA ASP A 25 -25.80 -5.33 20.02
C ASP A 25 -26.36 -5.77 18.66
N LEU A 26 -25.67 -6.73 18.03
CA LEU A 26 -25.92 -7.13 16.66
C LEU A 26 -27.33 -7.71 16.47
N GLU A 27 -27.76 -8.59 17.38
CA GLU A 27 -29.04 -9.31 17.23
C GLU A 27 -30.25 -8.38 17.40
N PRO A 28 -30.34 -7.52 18.44
CA PRO A 28 -31.37 -6.50 18.52
C PRO A 28 -31.32 -5.50 17.35
N ALA A 29 -30.13 -5.12 16.88
CA ALA A 29 -30.00 -4.20 15.75
C ALA A 29 -30.59 -4.80 14.46
N ARG A 30 -30.34 -6.09 14.20
CA ARG A 30 -30.95 -6.83 13.08
C ARG A 30 -32.46 -6.85 13.16
N ILE A 31 -33.02 -7.11 14.34
CA ILE A 31 -34.48 -7.14 14.56
C ILE A 31 -35.08 -5.77 14.27
N ILE A 32 -34.47 -4.69 14.76
CA ILE A 32 -34.94 -3.32 14.53
C ILE A 32 -34.90 -2.98 13.04
N LEU A 33 -33.79 -3.26 12.35
CA LEU A 33 -33.68 -3.03 10.91
C LEU A 33 -34.73 -3.80 10.10
N ALA A 34 -35.02 -5.06 10.47
CA ALA A 34 -36.06 -5.85 9.82
C ALA A 34 -37.47 -5.32 10.10
N GLN A 35 -37.70 -4.73 11.28
CA GLN A 35 -38.97 -4.09 11.63
C GLN A 35 -39.19 -2.78 10.89
N GLU A 36 -38.17 -1.92 10.83
CA GLU A 36 -38.20 -0.66 10.09
C GLU A 36 -38.46 -0.90 8.59
N LYS A 37 -37.73 -1.85 7.96
CA LYS A 37 -37.99 -2.28 6.58
C LYS A 37 -39.46 -2.66 6.36
N LYS A 38 -40.03 -3.46 7.27
CA LYS A 38 -41.44 -3.89 7.19
C LYS A 38 -42.41 -2.73 7.39
N GLY A 39 -42.09 -1.81 8.30
CA GLY A 39 -42.89 -0.62 8.59
C GLY A 39 -42.96 0.34 7.41
N ASP A 40 -41.84 0.51 6.71
CA ASP A 40 -41.72 1.37 5.52
C ASP A 40 -42.19 0.69 4.23
N GLY A 41 -42.49 -0.61 4.27
CA GLY A 41 -42.96 -1.37 3.11
C GLY A 41 -41.90 -1.54 2.02
N MET A 42 -40.62 -1.44 2.38
CA MET A 42 -39.50 -1.58 1.44
C MET A 42 -39.32 -3.03 1.00
N SER A 43 -39.01 -3.22 -0.28
CA SER A 43 -38.53 -4.51 -0.77
C SER A 43 -37.13 -4.83 -0.23
N ASP A 44 -36.74 -6.10 -0.35
CA ASP A 44 -35.44 -6.58 0.10
C ASP A 44 -34.30 -5.92 -0.68
N GLN A 45 -34.48 -5.69 -1.98
CA GLN A 45 -33.54 -4.97 -2.83
C GLN A 45 -33.41 -3.48 -2.42
N GLU A 46 -34.53 -2.79 -2.20
CA GLU A 46 -34.50 -1.36 -1.80
C GLU A 46 -33.85 -1.17 -0.43
N ALA A 47 -34.16 -2.04 0.52
CA ALA A 47 -33.54 -2.01 1.84
C ALA A 47 -32.03 -2.30 1.78
N ALA A 48 -31.64 -3.27 0.94
CA ALA A 48 -30.23 -3.59 0.71
C ALA A 48 -29.45 -2.41 0.11
N GLU A 49 -30.00 -1.76 -0.91
CA GLU A 49 -29.39 -0.58 -1.55
C GLU A 49 -29.31 0.63 -0.61
N ALA A 50 -30.37 0.87 0.16
CA ALA A 50 -30.39 1.94 1.17
C ALA A 50 -29.33 1.70 2.25
N PHE A 51 -29.22 0.46 2.75
CA PHE A 51 -28.21 0.10 3.73
C PHE A 51 -26.79 0.25 3.16
N ALA A 52 -26.54 -0.28 1.96
CA ALA A 52 -25.25 -0.17 1.28
C ALA A 52 -24.84 1.30 1.07
N THR A 53 -25.79 2.17 0.73
CA THR A 53 -25.56 3.61 0.59
C THR A 53 -25.10 4.23 1.91
N VAL A 54 -25.79 3.94 3.02
CA VAL A 54 -25.42 4.45 4.34
C VAL A 54 -24.04 3.94 4.77
N VAL A 55 -23.78 2.64 4.59
CA VAL A 55 -22.49 2.02 4.91
C VAL A 55 -21.36 2.64 4.09
N ASN A 56 -21.57 2.85 2.80
CA ASN A 56 -20.57 3.45 1.92
C ASN A 56 -20.22 4.90 2.34
N CYS A 57 -21.22 5.72 2.70
CA CYS A 57 -20.98 7.05 3.24
C CYS A 57 -20.11 7.01 4.51
N MET A 58 -20.42 6.10 5.43
CA MET A 58 -19.66 5.96 6.68
C MET A 58 -18.24 5.46 6.42
N ILE A 59 -18.05 4.50 5.52
CA ILE A 59 -16.73 3.97 5.14
C ILE A 59 -15.85 5.08 4.58
N VAL A 60 -16.38 5.92 3.68
CA VAL A 60 -15.64 7.09 3.14
C VAL A 60 -15.17 8.00 4.28
N ASP A 61 -16.05 8.34 5.21
CA ASP A 61 -15.71 9.23 6.33
C ASP A 61 -14.64 8.64 7.25
N ILE A 62 -14.72 7.34 7.58
CA ILE A 62 -13.76 6.65 8.46
C ILE A 62 -12.41 6.46 7.74
N ILE A 63 -12.40 6.26 6.43
CA ILE A 63 -11.15 6.20 5.64
C ILE A 63 -10.50 7.57 5.54
N ASP A 64 -11.27 8.62 5.25
CA ASP A 64 -10.75 10.00 5.21
C ASP A 64 -10.13 10.37 6.56
N LEU A 65 -10.76 9.90 7.64
CA LEU A 65 -10.23 9.88 8.99
C LEU A 65 -8.90 9.15 9.15
N ALA A 66 -8.85 7.87 8.81
CA ALA A 66 -7.65 7.05 8.95
C ALA A 66 -6.49 7.64 8.13
N SER A 67 -6.81 8.26 6.99
CA SER A 67 -5.86 8.99 6.16
C SER A 67 -5.19 10.18 6.86
N SER A 68 -5.78 10.72 7.92
CA SER A 68 -5.15 11.81 8.70
C SER A 68 -4.04 11.31 9.61
N ALA A 69 -4.04 10.02 9.97
CA ALA A 69 -2.93 9.39 10.69
C ALA A 69 -1.69 9.19 9.80
N LEU A 70 -1.82 9.28 8.46
CA LEU A 70 -0.67 9.25 7.56
C LEU A 70 0.05 10.61 7.57
N GLY A 71 1.35 10.60 7.83
CA GLY A 71 2.23 11.76 7.66
C GLY A 71 2.58 12.52 8.94
N GLU A 72 2.22 12.01 10.12
CA GLU A 72 2.82 12.49 11.37
C GLU A 72 4.33 12.18 11.37
N LYS A 73 5.15 13.12 11.86
CA LYS A 73 6.60 12.90 12.08
C LYS A 73 6.86 12.04 13.32
N ASP A 74 5.97 11.10 13.60
CA ASP A 74 6.02 10.24 14.77
C ASP A 74 6.68 8.90 14.39
N ARG A 75 7.46 8.34 15.32
CA ARG A 75 8.08 7.01 15.15
C ARG A 75 7.00 5.92 15.00
N ASP A 76 5.82 6.13 15.60
CA ASP A 76 4.71 5.17 15.58
C ASP A 76 3.63 5.47 14.53
N VAL A 77 3.91 6.35 13.56
CA VAL A 77 2.91 6.78 12.56
C VAL A 77 2.28 5.61 11.80
N ASP A 78 3.07 4.62 11.42
CA ASP A 78 2.58 3.46 10.66
C ASP A 78 1.69 2.55 11.53
N LYS A 79 2.01 2.43 12.82
CA LYS A 79 1.18 1.69 13.79
C LYS A 79 -0.16 2.39 14.02
N LYS A 80 -0.13 3.70 14.27
CA LYS A 80 -1.35 4.51 14.44
C LYS A 80 -2.24 4.47 13.20
N ALA A 81 -1.64 4.54 12.01
CA ALA A 81 -2.37 4.40 10.76
C ALA A 81 -3.00 3.01 10.63
N ALA A 82 -2.28 1.95 10.98
CA ALA A 82 -2.82 0.60 10.98
C ALA A 82 -3.97 0.40 11.98
N GLU A 83 -3.85 0.97 13.19
CA GLU A 83 -4.92 0.99 14.19
C GLU A 83 -6.15 1.75 13.70
N ALA A 84 -5.96 2.90 13.03
CA ALA A 84 -7.07 3.65 12.45
C ALA A 84 -7.77 2.89 11.32
N ILE A 85 -7.03 2.11 10.52
CA ILE A 85 -7.61 1.26 9.47
C ILE A 85 -8.31 0.05 10.07
N ASN A 86 -7.85 -0.51 11.19
CA ASN A 86 -8.58 -1.55 11.91
C ASN A 86 -9.98 -1.10 12.32
N VAL A 87 -10.18 0.18 12.67
CA VAL A 87 -11.51 0.73 12.94
C VAL A 87 -12.41 0.69 11.69
N VAL A 88 -11.84 0.93 10.49
CA VAL A 88 -12.57 0.77 9.22
C VAL A 88 -12.99 -0.69 9.04
N MET A 89 -12.07 -1.64 9.27
CA MET A 89 -12.35 -3.08 9.13
C MET A 89 -13.39 -3.56 10.13
N ASP A 90 -13.28 -3.15 11.40
CA ASP A 90 -14.27 -3.48 12.44
C ASP A 90 -15.65 -2.92 12.09
N PHE A 91 -15.71 -1.71 11.53
CA PHE A 91 -16.98 -1.15 11.04
C PHE A 91 -17.56 -1.98 9.90
N MET A 92 -16.74 -2.41 8.94
CA MET A 92 -17.17 -3.27 7.83
C MET A 92 -17.66 -4.64 8.31
N ASP A 93 -16.97 -5.26 9.27
CA ASP A 93 -17.39 -6.53 9.87
C ASP A 93 -18.75 -6.41 10.56
N HIS A 94 -18.96 -5.35 11.36
CA HIS A 94 -20.25 -5.09 11.99
C HIS A 94 -21.35 -4.78 10.97
N ALA A 95 -21.04 -4.00 9.94
CA ALA A 95 -21.97 -3.67 8.87
C ALA A 95 -22.39 -4.92 8.08
N ALA A 96 -21.45 -5.80 7.74
CA ALA A 96 -21.72 -7.10 7.11
C ALA A 96 -22.62 -7.97 8.00
N GLY A 97 -22.34 -7.99 9.31
CA GLY A 97 -23.21 -8.65 10.28
C GLY A 97 -24.65 -8.09 10.25
N LEU A 98 -24.83 -6.77 10.21
CA LEU A 98 -26.16 -6.16 10.12
C LEU A 98 -26.86 -6.41 8.79
N PHE A 99 -26.09 -6.71 7.76
CA PHE A 99 -26.56 -6.92 6.40
C PHE A 99 -27.14 -8.32 6.17
N GLU A 100 -26.73 -9.31 6.98
CA GLU A 100 -27.16 -10.72 6.85
C GLU A 100 -28.68 -10.91 6.63
N PRO A 101 -29.59 -10.22 7.34
CA PRO A 101 -31.03 -10.38 7.14
C PRO A 101 -31.57 -9.95 5.76
N PHE A 102 -30.77 -9.24 4.96
CA PHE A 102 -31.12 -8.77 3.62
C PHE A 102 -30.52 -9.64 2.51
N LEU A 103 -29.72 -10.66 2.86
CA LEU A 103 -29.14 -11.63 1.92
C LEU A 103 -30.17 -12.70 1.51
N VAL A 104 -31.26 -12.27 0.88
CA VAL A 104 -32.28 -13.18 0.33
C VAL A 104 -31.98 -13.53 -1.13
N GLU A 105 -32.47 -14.69 -1.57
CA GLU A 105 -32.31 -15.14 -2.95
C GLU A 105 -32.87 -14.11 -3.95
N GLY A 106 -32.05 -13.69 -4.91
CA GLY A 106 -32.42 -12.72 -5.94
C GLY A 106 -32.10 -11.26 -5.63
N VAL A 107 -31.54 -10.94 -4.46
CA VAL A 107 -30.99 -9.60 -4.16
C VAL A 107 -29.55 -9.53 -4.64
N GLU A 108 -29.26 -8.56 -5.51
CA GLU A 108 -27.92 -8.29 -6.02
C GLU A 108 -27.41 -6.99 -5.40
N ILE A 109 -26.26 -7.07 -4.73
CA ILE A 109 -25.62 -5.92 -4.10
C ILE A 109 -24.33 -5.61 -4.83
N LYS A 110 -24.18 -4.33 -5.19
CA LYS A 110 -22.91 -3.85 -5.71
C LYS A 110 -21.88 -3.87 -4.58
N PRO A 111 -20.68 -4.42 -4.82
CA PRO A 111 -19.60 -4.35 -3.85
C PRO A 111 -19.39 -2.90 -3.40
N VAL A 112 -19.14 -2.73 -2.10
CA VAL A 112 -18.85 -1.41 -1.54
C VAL A 112 -17.44 -1.02 -1.98
N THR A 113 -17.31 0.12 -2.65
CA THR A 113 -16.03 0.67 -3.11
C THR A 113 -15.83 2.08 -2.58
N TYR A 114 -14.58 2.43 -2.28
CA TYR A 114 -14.27 3.78 -1.83
C TYR A 114 -14.53 4.78 -2.96
N SER A 115 -15.45 5.71 -2.71
CA SER A 115 -15.90 6.74 -3.65
C SER A 115 -15.70 8.17 -3.10
N GLY A 116 -14.80 8.32 -2.13
CA GLY A 116 -14.47 9.61 -1.52
C GLY A 116 -13.47 10.44 -2.34
N THR A 117 -12.88 11.44 -1.68
CA THR A 117 -12.06 12.47 -2.35
C THR A 117 -10.55 12.26 -2.24
N LEU A 118 -10.10 11.23 -1.51
CA LEU A 118 -8.67 11.00 -1.34
C LEU A 118 -8.00 10.66 -2.68
N PRO A 119 -6.81 11.23 -2.93
CA PRO A 119 -6.05 10.91 -4.12
C PRO A 119 -5.57 9.46 -4.08
N ARG A 120 -5.41 8.86 -5.27
CA ARG A 120 -5.04 7.45 -5.40
C ARG A 120 -3.77 7.08 -4.65
N SER A 121 -2.77 7.95 -4.70
CA SER A 121 -1.49 7.78 -3.98
C SER A 121 -1.65 7.66 -2.47
N LYS A 122 -2.66 8.33 -1.89
CA LYS A 122 -2.93 8.28 -0.45
C LYS A 122 -3.65 6.98 -0.07
N LEU A 123 -4.56 6.49 -0.91
CA LEU A 123 -5.18 5.17 -0.75
C LEU A 123 -4.15 4.04 -0.88
N ASP A 124 -3.27 4.13 -1.88
CA ASP A 124 -2.16 3.20 -2.06
C ASP A 124 -1.24 3.18 -0.82
N ASN A 125 -0.95 4.35 -0.23
CA ASN A 125 -0.14 4.44 0.99
C ASN A 125 -0.87 3.91 2.23
N LEU A 126 -2.18 4.13 2.37
CA LEU A 126 -2.99 3.52 3.44
C LEU A 126 -2.93 2.00 3.36
N TYR A 127 -3.20 1.46 2.17
CA TYR A 127 -3.13 0.03 1.91
C TYR A 127 -1.75 -0.54 2.24
N ALA A 128 -0.68 0.04 1.67
CA ALA A 128 0.67 -0.42 1.88
C ALA A 128 1.07 -0.40 3.35
N THR A 129 0.68 0.65 4.08
CA THR A 129 0.96 0.80 5.51
C THR A 129 0.25 -0.29 6.30
N TYR A 130 -1.03 -0.51 6.07
CA TYR A 130 -1.81 -1.54 6.74
C TYR A 130 -1.29 -2.96 6.44
N ALA A 131 -1.12 -3.29 5.17
CA ALA A 131 -0.68 -4.61 4.74
C ALA A 131 0.75 -4.92 5.22
N SER A 132 1.64 -3.93 5.27
CA SER A 132 2.98 -4.11 5.85
C SER A 132 2.96 -4.32 7.37
N ALA A 133 1.90 -3.87 8.05
CA ALA A 133 1.76 -4.01 9.49
C ALA A 133 1.38 -5.44 9.94
N VAL A 134 1.06 -6.35 9.01
CA VAL A 134 0.74 -7.77 9.30
C VAL A 134 1.80 -8.47 10.16
N MET A 135 3.07 -8.08 10.02
CA MET A 135 4.17 -8.65 10.80
C MET A 135 4.32 -8.04 12.21
N THR A 136 3.63 -6.95 12.49
CA THR A 136 3.84 -6.11 13.69
C THR A 136 2.59 -5.89 14.52
N THR A 137 1.41 -6.17 13.97
CA THR A 137 0.11 -5.92 14.59
C THR A 137 -0.75 -7.16 14.49
N GLU A 138 -1.14 -7.73 15.63
CA GLU A 138 -1.90 -9.00 15.70
C GLU A 138 -3.30 -8.93 15.07
N ASN A 139 -3.88 -7.74 14.95
CA ASN A 139 -5.23 -7.53 14.42
C ASN A 139 -5.28 -7.35 12.90
N VAL A 140 -4.13 -7.36 12.23
CA VAL A 140 -4.04 -7.29 10.77
C VAL A 140 -3.98 -8.71 10.22
N THR A 141 -5.03 -9.13 9.53
CA THR A 141 -5.15 -10.46 8.92
C THR A 141 -5.16 -10.36 7.39
N GLN A 142 -4.86 -11.46 6.69
CA GLN A 142 -4.89 -11.50 5.23
C GLN A 142 -6.27 -11.15 4.68
N ASP A 143 -7.35 -11.70 5.26
CA ASP A 143 -8.72 -11.41 4.82
C ASP A 143 -9.07 -9.91 4.89
N ARG A 144 -8.58 -9.21 5.92
CA ARG A 144 -8.76 -7.75 6.06
C ARG A 144 -7.92 -6.97 5.06
N ILE A 145 -6.73 -7.47 4.73
CA ILE A 145 -5.88 -6.87 3.68
C ILE A 145 -6.56 -7.00 2.32
N ASP A 146 -7.10 -8.17 2.01
CA ASP A 146 -7.79 -8.44 0.75
C ASP A 146 -9.07 -7.59 0.64
N MET A 147 -9.85 -7.50 1.71
CA MET A 147 -11.02 -6.62 1.77
C MET A 147 -10.66 -5.14 1.55
N LEU A 148 -9.57 -4.66 2.15
CA LEU A 148 -9.10 -3.28 1.95
C LEU A 148 -8.58 -3.08 0.51
N GLN A 149 -7.93 -4.08 -0.07
CA GLN A 149 -7.50 -4.09 -1.46
C GLN A 149 -8.68 -3.93 -2.42
N GLU A 150 -9.75 -4.72 -2.21
CA GLU A 150 -10.98 -4.66 -2.99
C GLU A 150 -11.72 -3.33 -2.81
N LEU A 151 -11.85 -2.85 -1.57
CA LEU A 151 -12.50 -1.58 -1.26
C LEU A 151 -11.81 -0.41 -1.95
N PHE A 152 -10.48 -0.45 -2.06
CA PHE A 152 -9.71 0.52 -2.80
C PHE A 152 -9.52 0.15 -4.27
N GLU A 153 -10.07 -0.94 -4.78
CA GLU A 153 -9.93 -1.37 -6.17
C GLU A 153 -8.44 -1.47 -6.62
N ILE A 154 -7.55 -1.91 -5.74
CA ILE A 154 -6.12 -2.07 -6.03
C ILE A 154 -5.92 -3.44 -6.72
N LYS A 155 -5.24 -3.44 -7.87
CA LYS A 155 -4.92 -4.68 -8.60
C LYS A 155 -3.83 -5.46 -7.86
N ASP A 156 -3.90 -6.80 -7.88
CA ASP A 156 -2.97 -7.70 -7.18
C ASP A 156 -1.49 -7.34 -7.38
N LYS A 157 -1.05 -7.21 -8.63
CA LYS A 157 0.34 -6.83 -8.94
C LYS A 157 0.76 -5.51 -8.33
N LYS A 158 -0.16 -4.54 -8.28
CA LYS A 158 0.10 -3.23 -7.67
C LYS A 158 0.14 -3.37 -6.14
N ALA A 159 -0.77 -4.14 -5.57
CA ALA A 159 -0.82 -4.44 -4.15
C ALA A 159 0.50 -5.06 -3.67
N GLU A 160 0.98 -6.12 -4.33
CA GLU A 160 2.27 -6.75 -4.01
C GLU A 160 3.44 -5.75 -4.07
N GLY A 161 3.53 -4.97 -5.14
CA GLY A 161 4.58 -3.96 -5.30
C GLY A 161 4.54 -2.86 -4.23
N LEU A 162 3.34 -2.42 -3.84
CA LEU A 162 3.15 -1.44 -2.77
C LEU A 162 3.63 -1.97 -1.41
N VAL A 163 3.29 -3.21 -1.07
CA VAL A 163 3.71 -3.85 0.18
C VAL A 163 5.24 -4.03 0.21
N GLN A 164 5.83 -4.57 -0.86
CA GLN A 164 7.28 -4.74 -0.97
C GLN A 164 8.02 -3.41 -0.82
N LYS A 165 7.55 -2.35 -1.50
CA LYS A 165 8.13 -1.00 -1.42
C LYS A 165 8.07 -0.44 0.00
N LYS A 166 6.94 -0.59 0.69
CA LYS A 166 6.77 -0.13 2.07
C LYS A 166 7.65 -0.91 3.03
N MET A 167 7.70 -2.25 2.92
CA MET A 167 8.58 -3.09 3.73
C MET A 167 10.06 -2.74 3.54
N MET A 168 10.52 -2.59 2.29
CA MET A 168 11.89 -2.18 2.00
C MET A 168 12.20 -0.77 2.53
N GLY A 169 11.25 0.16 2.41
CA GLY A 169 11.36 1.51 2.98
C GLY A 169 11.48 1.49 4.51
N SER A 170 10.71 0.65 5.19
CA SER A 170 10.78 0.47 6.65
C SER A 170 12.11 -0.16 7.07
N LEU A 171 12.59 -1.18 6.35
CA LEU A 171 13.90 -1.79 6.59
C LEU A 171 15.04 -0.77 6.42
N MET A 172 15.04 0.00 5.32
CA MET A 172 16.04 1.05 5.10
C MET A 172 16.01 2.13 6.19
N LYS A 173 14.82 2.51 6.68
CA LYS A 173 14.70 3.46 7.80
C LYS A 173 15.30 2.89 9.08
N MET A 174 15.04 1.62 9.40
CA MET A 174 15.65 0.96 10.57
C MET A 174 17.18 0.88 10.44
N MET A 175 17.71 0.53 9.27
CA MET A 175 19.16 0.51 9.04
C MET A 175 19.81 1.90 9.15
N LYS A 176 19.04 2.96 8.86
CA LYS A 176 19.50 4.36 8.99
C LYS A 176 19.28 4.94 10.39
N ASP A 177 18.53 4.29 11.27
CA ASP A 177 18.33 4.69 12.66
C ASP A 177 19.31 3.92 13.58
N PRO A 178 20.36 4.57 14.10
CA PRO A 178 21.38 3.92 14.93
C PRO A 178 20.83 3.32 16.24
N GLU A 179 19.69 3.82 16.73
CA GLU A 179 19.03 3.26 17.91
C GLU A 179 18.25 1.99 17.55
N ALA A 180 17.51 2.02 16.44
CA ALA A 180 16.79 0.84 15.95
C ALA A 180 17.74 -0.30 15.58
N MET A 181 18.93 0.02 15.04
CA MET A 181 19.95 -0.97 14.73
C MET A 181 20.51 -1.64 15.99
N LYS A 182 20.69 -0.87 17.09
CA LYS A 182 21.09 -1.42 18.39
C LYS A 182 20.02 -2.31 19.01
N ASP A 183 18.75 -1.94 18.88
CA ASP A 183 17.64 -2.77 19.38
C ASP A 183 17.49 -4.05 18.55
N LEU A 184 17.75 -3.99 17.24
CA LEU A 184 17.81 -5.17 16.37
C LEU A 184 18.97 -6.10 16.73
N GLU A 185 20.18 -5.55 16.90
CA GLU A 185 21.41 -6.30 17.23
C GLU A 185 21.29 -7.04 18.58
N ASN A 186 20.51 -6.50 19.52
CA ASN A 186 20.27 -7.10 20.83
C ASN A 186 18.97 -7.92 20.93
N GLY A 187 18.19 -8.02 19.85
CA GLY A 187 16.91 -8.72 19.79
C GLY A 187 16.96 -10.09 19.10
N PRO A 188 15.90 -10.92 19.20
CA PRO A 188 15.85 -12.25 18.59
C PRO A 188 15.89 -12.26 17.05
N MET A 189 15.55 -11.13 16.41
CA MET A 189 15.74 -10.91 14.97
C MET A 189 17.19 -10.55 14.60
N GLY A 190 17.98 -10.08 15.57
CA GLY A 190 19.40 -9.74 15.39
C GLY A 190 20.26 -10.95 15.12
N GLU A 191 19.99 -12.09 15.77
CA GLU A 191 20.72 -13.33 15.51
C GLU A 191 20.42 -13.87 14.11
N GLY A 192 19.17 -13.85 13.65
CA GLY A 192 18.81 -14.26 12.29
C GLY A 192 19.32 -13.33 11.19
N MET A 193 19.35 -12.01 11.45
CA MET A 193 19.90 -11.02 10.51
C MET A 193 21.43 -11.02 10.51
N ALA A 194 22.08 -11.25 11.66
CA ALA A 194 23.52 -11.44 11.76
C ALA A 194 23.98 -12.76 11.15
N GLU A 195 23.18 -13.83 11.26
CA GLU A 195 23.43 -15.10 10.57
C GLU A 195 23.23 -14.96 9.06
N MET A 196 22.21 -14.22 8.60
CA MET A 196 22.03 -13.89 7.18
C MET A 196 23.16 -12.98 6.66
N MET A 197 23.58 -11.96 7.42
CA MET A 197 24.73 -11.10 7.10
C MET A 197 26.05 -11.85 7.17
N SER A 198 26.20 -12.85 8.04
CA SER A 198 27.40 -13.70 8.11
C SER A 198 27.39 -14.77 7.02
N ALA A 199 26.23 -15.26 6.62
CA ALA A 199 26.08 -16.14 5.45
C ALA A 199 26.35 -15.38 4.14
N MET A 200 26.04 -14.08 4.09
CA MET A 200 26.44 -13.17 3.01
C MET A 200 27.91 -12.75 3.12
N GLY A 201 28.37 -12.36 4.31
CA GLY A 201 29.71 -11.83 4.59
C GLY A 201 30.80 -12.90 4.73
N GLY A 202 30.44 -14.18 4.74
CA GLY A 202 31.36 -15.32 4.69
C GLY A 202 31.83 -15.70 3.28
N MET A 203 31.33 -15.01 2.25
CA MET A 203 31.84 -15.12 0.86
C MET A 203 33.05 -14.19 0.66
N ASP A 204 34.11 -14.44 1.43
CA ASP A 204 35.47 -13.99 1.08
C ASP A 204 35.95 -14.86 -0.10
N GLY A 205 35.47 -14.54 -1.30
CA GLY A 205 35.87 -15.23 -2.52
C GLY A 205 34.80 -15.23 -3.60
N ALA A 206 34.84 -14.18 -4.43
CA ALA A 206 34.28 -14.13 -5.77
C ALA A 206 32.74 -14.35 -5.90
N GLY A 207 32.02 -13.24 -6.03
CA GLY A 207 30.90 -13.18 -6.98
C GLY A 207 29.53 -12.70 -6.48
N GLY A 208 29.30 -12.52 -5.18
CA GLY A 208 27.94 -12.27 -4.68
C GLY A 208 27.63 -10.87 -4.14
N LEU A 209 28.65 -10.09 -3.77
CA LEU A 209 28.47 -8.91 -2.90
C LEU A 209 29.29 -7.67 -3.30
N GLY A 210 29.75 -7.63 -4.55
CA GLY A 210 30.37 -6.43 -5.12
C GLY A 210 29.39 -5.26 -5.36
N MET A 211 28.09 -5.49 -5.26
CA MET A 211 27.04 -4.56 -5.71
C MET A 211 26.66 -3.44 -4.71
N LEU A 212 27.20 -3.41 -3.49
CA LEU A 212 26.77 -2.44 -2.45
C LEU A 212 27.91 -1.72 -1.72
N GLY A 213 29.16 -1.88 -2.16
CA GLY A 213 30.30 -1.15 -1.62
C GLY A 213 30.74 -0.06 -2.58
N GLY A 214 30.57 1.21 -2.18
CA GLY A 214 31.15 2.36 -2.87
C GLY A 214 32.65 2.17 -3.08
N GLY A 215 33.01 1.81 -4.31
CA GLY A 215 34.36 1.74 -4.81
C GLY A 215 34.32 2.34 -6.20
N ASP A 216 35.28 3.21 -6.49
CA ASP A 216 35.49 3.94 -7.74
C ASP A 216 35.92 2.99 -8.88
N GLY A 217 35.12 1.94 -9.10
CA GLY A 217 35.31 0.90 -10.09
C GLY A 217 34.35 1.15 -11.24
N GLU A 218 34.91 1.24 -12.45
CA GLU A 218 34.15 1.33 -13.69
C GLU A 218 33.05 0.25 -13.71
N VAL A 219 31.81 0.68 -13.82
CA VAL A 219 30.63 -0.17 -13.87
C VAL A 219 30.78 -1.14 -15.04
N SER A 220 30.72 -2.43 -14.78
CA SER A 220 30.90 -3.41 -15.84
C SER A 220 29.67 -3.44 -16.78
N PRO A 221 29.84 -3.72 -18.08
CA PRO A 221 28.72 -3.79 -19.03
C PRO A 221 27.63 -4.80 -18.66
N GLU A 222 27.95 -5.84 -17.88
CA GLU A 222 26.98 -6.84 -17.42
C GLU A 222 26.09 -6.29 -16.29
N GLU A 223 26.65 -5.51 -15.38
CA GLU A 223 25.89 -4.84 -14.31
C GLU A 223 24.94 -3.77 -14.88
N ILE A 224 25.36 -3.10 -15.96
CA ILE A 224 24.49 -2.20 -16.72
C ILE A 224 23.34 -2.99 -17.35
N LYS A 225 23.59 -4.17 -17.94
CA LYS A 225 22.55 -5.01 -18.54
C LYS A 225 21.51 -5.51 -17.53
N GLU A 226 21.94 -5.93 -16.33
CA GLU A 226 21.02 -6.38 -15.29
C GLU A 226 20.16 -5.25 -14.71
N SER A 227 20.77 -4.09 -14.43
CA SER A 227 20.03 -2.90 -13.96
C SER A 227 19.02 -2.39 -15.00
N VAL A 228 19.38 -2.48 -16.28
CA VAL A 228 18.51 -2.19 -17.44
C VAL A 228 17.32 -3.15 -17.52
N LYS A 229 17.54 -4.45 -17.31
CA LYS A 229 16.47 -5.46 -17.31
C LYS A 229 15.48 -5.25 -16.17
N LEU A 230 15.98 -4.91 -14.98
CA LEU A 230 15.16 -4.65 -13.81
C LEU A 230 14.30 -3.39 -13.98
N MET A 231 14.85 -2.33 -14.62
CA MET A 231 14.06 -1.15 -15.00
C MET A 231 13.02 -1.44 -16.09
N LYS A 232 13.32 -2.32 -17.04
CA LYS A 232 12.36 -2.75 -18.06
C LYS A 232 11.14 -3.41 -17.43
N GLU A 233 11.34 -4.31 -16.46
CA GLU A 233 10.25 -4.94 -15.72
C GLU A 233 9.42 -3.93 -14.92
N LEU A 234 10.06 -2.95 -14.30
CA LEU A 234 9.38 -1.88 -13.56
C LEU A 234 8.55 -0.97 -14.46
N VAL A 235 9.01 -0.66 -15.67
CA VAL A 235 8.30 0.24 -16.59
C VAL A 235 7.22 -0.48 -17.38
N GLU A 236 7.46 -1.72 -17.84
CA GLU A 236 6.45 -2.56 -18.48
C GLU A 236 5.29 -2.91 -17.53
N SER A 237 5.52 -2.84 -16.21
CA SER A 237 4.45 -2.96 -15.20
C SER A 237 3.44 -1.79 -15.23
N GLY A 238 3.71 -0.71 -15.97
CA GLY A 238 2.81 0.43 -16.16
C GLY A 238 2.60 1.28 -14.90
N GLY A 239 3.44 1.13 -13.88
CA GLY A 239 3.23 1.68 -12.54
C GLY A 239 4.09 2.88 -12.15
N VAL A 240 4.99 3.36 -13.01
CA VAL A 240 5.97 4.40 -12.60
C VAL A 240 5.45 5.79 -12.97
N SER A 241 5.08 6.58 -11.96
CA SER A 241 4.76 8.01 -12.12
C SER A 241 6.00 8.86 -12.40
N LYS A 242 5.83 10.08 -12.94
CA LYS A 242 6.97 11.00 -13.19
C LYS A 242 7.81 11.25 -11.93
N GLU A 243 7.15 11.41 -10.78
CA GLU A 243 7.79 11.63 -9.48
C GLU A 243 8.63 10.42 -9.04
N GLU A 244 8.18 9.20 -9.35
CA GLU A 244 8.94 7.98 -9.09
C GLU A 244 10.13 7.83 -10.04
N MET A 245 10.02 8.32 -11.29
CA MET A 245 11.18 8.37 -12.18
C MET A 245 12.23 9.36 -11.75
N ASP A 246 11.85 10.51 -11.22
CA ASP A 246 12.82 11.48 -10.74
C ASP A 246 13.56 10.99 -9.49
N LEU A 247 12.87 10.27 -8.60
CA LEU A 247 13.48 9.57 -7.47
C LEU A 247 14.46 8.48 -7.90
N VAL A 248 14.11 7.69 -8.92
CA VAL A 248 15.02 6.68 -9.47
C VAL A 248 16.22 7.35 -10.14
N LYS A 249 16.06 8.46 -10.87
CA LYS A 249 17.19 9.22 -11.42
C LYS A 249 18.12 9.73 -10.33
N GLU A 250 17.58 10.26 -9.22
CA GLU A 250 18.38 10.69 -8.08
C GLU A 250 19.12 9.53 -7.40
N GLN A 251 18.45 8.39 -7.18
CA GLN A 251 19.07 7.21 -6.60
C GLN A 251 20.16 6.63 -7.50
N PHE A 252 19.92 6.59 -8.81
CA PHE A 252 20.89 6.12 -9.79
C PHE A 252 22.13 7.03 -9.84
N LYS A 253 21.92 8.35 -9.82
CA LYS A 253 23.01 9.34 -9.76
C LYS A 253 23.81 9.25 -8.47
N ALA A 254 23.14 8.99 -7.34
CA ALA A 254 23.81 8.80 -6.06
C ALA A 254 24.62 7.49 -6.02
N GLN A 255 24.17 6.45 -6.70
CA GLN A 255 24.80 5.13 -6.69
C GLN A 255 25.93 4.99 -7.71
N TYR A 256 25.78 5.56 -8.90
CA TYR A 256 26.72 5.39 -10.01
C TYR A 256 27.51 6.67 -10.34
N GLY A 257 27.28 7.76 -9.61
CA GLY A 257 27.97 9.05 -9.79
C GLY A 257 27.64 9.77 -11.10
N MET A 258 26.79 9.20 -11.96
CA MET A 258 26.43 9.71 -13.28
C MET A 258 24.92 9.73 -13.46
N ASP A 259 24.43 10.69 -14.24
CA ASP A 259 23.01 10.76 -14.58
C ASP A 259 22.62 9.59 -15.50
N ILE A 260 21.40 9.06 -15.36
CA ILE A 260 20.83 8.07 -16.29
C ILE A 260 20.95 8.55 -17.75
N LYS A 261 20.78 9.85 -18.01
CA LYS A 261 20.94 10.42 -19.36
C LYS A 261 22.38 10.37 -19.84
N GLU A 262 23.35 10.53 -18.96
CA GLU A 262 24.78 10.47 -19.28
C GLU A 262 25.22 9.03 -19.55
N ILE A 263 24.71 8.07 -18.79
CA ILE A 263 24.96 6.64 -19.01
C ILE A 263 24.35 6.18 -20.34
N ILE A 264 23.14 6.62 -20.67
CA ILE A 264 22.53 6.36 -21.98
C ILE A 264 23.36 6.99 -23.10
N ALA A 265 23.90 8.20 -22.91
CA ALA A 265 24.76 8.85 -23.90
C ALA A 265 26.10 8.13 -24.09
N GLN A 266 26.69 7.59 -23.02
CA GLN A 266 27.89 6.75 -23.06
C GLN A 266 27.61 5.39 -23.70
N ALA A 267 26.47 4.77 -23.39
CA ALA A 267 26.03 3.52 -23.98
C ALA A 267 25.67 3.66 -25.48
N ASP A 268 25.21 4.84 -25.90
CA ASP A 268 24.92 5.18 -27.30
C ASP A 268 26.18 5.54 -28.11
N SER A 269 27.37 5.52 -27.49
CA SER A 269 28.65 5.71 -28.18
C SER A 269 29.01 4.48 -29.03
N ALA A 270 29.71 4.72 -30.16
CA ALA A 270 30.01 3.67 -31.14
C ALA A 270 30.83 2.50 -30.55
N GLU A 271 31.74 2.77 -29.62
CA GLU A 271 32.56 1.74 -28.94
C GLU A 271 31.72 0.84 -28.02
N VAL A 272 30.73 1.40 -27.32
CA VAL A 272 29.89 0.64 -26.39
C VAL A 272 28.78 -0.10 -27.12
N LYS A 273 28.22 0.47 -28.20
CA LYS A 273 27.26 -0.21 -29.07
C LYS A 273 27.82 -1.49 -29.69
N GLU A 274 29.08 -1.47 -30.12
CA GLU A 274 29.76 -2.64 -30.70
C GLU A 274 29.92 -3.77 -29.67
N GLN A 275 30.16 -3.43 -28.39
CA GLN A 275 30.27 -4.42 -27.29
C GLN A 275 28.91 -4.93 -26.80
N LEU A 276 27.87 -4.09 -26.88
CA LEU A 276 26.55 -4.42 -26.39
C LEU A 276 25.74 -5.28 -27.39
N GLY A 277 26.03 -5.18 -28.69
CA GLY A 277 25.35 -5.90 -29.77
C GLY A 277 23.90 -5.48 -29.98
N ASP A 278 23.21 -6.12 -30.93
CA ASP A 278 21.84 -5.76 -31.37
C ASP A 278 20.83 -5.68 -30.22
N GLN A 279 20.96 -6.55 -29.21
CA GLN A 279 20.09 -6.54 -28.02
C GLN A 279 20.31 -5.31 -27.14
N GLY A 280 21.53 -4.79 -27.06
CA GLY A 280 21.81 -3.58 -26.29
C GLY A 280 21.34 -2.31 -26.98
N GLU A 281 21.35 -2.28 -28.31
CA GLU A 281 20.81 -1.16 -29.07
C GLU A 281 19.29 -1.05 -28.91
N GLU A 282 18.58 -2.18 -28.94
CA GLU A 282 17.14 -2.24 -28.66
C GLU A 282 16.81 -1.76 -27.23
N LEU A 283 17.66 -2.09 -26.25
CA LEU A 283 17.52 -1.64 -24.86
C LEU A 283 17.76 -0.13 -24.70
N ILE A 284 18.77 0.43 -25.37
CA ILE A 284 19.04 1.88 -25.36
C ILE A 284 17.90 2.67 -26.01
N GLU A 285 17.35 2.17 -27.12
CA GLU A 285 16.17 2.75 -27.77
C GLU A 285 14.94 2.71 -26.84
N MET A 286 14.72 1.60 -26.13
CA MET A 286 13.68 1.50 -25.10
C MET A 286 13.86 2.52 -23.98
N PHE A 287 15.08 2.69 -23.46
CA PHE A 287 15.39 3.67 -22.43
C PHE A 287 15.09 5.11 -22.86
N LYS A 288 15.47 5.46 -24.10
CA LYS A 288 15.15 6.77 -24.70
C LYS A 288 13.64 6.98 -24.85
N ALA A 289 12.88 5.92 -25.18
CA ALA A 289 11.43 6.00 -25.28
C ALA A 289 10.75 6.23 -23.92
N ILE A 290 11.23 5.56 -22.86
CA ILE A 290 10.71 5.70 -21.49
C ILE A 290 10.98 7.10 -20.92
N LEU A 291 12.19 7.62 -21.12
CA LEU A 291 12.53 8.99 -20.71
C LEU A 291 11.70 10.04 -21.45
N LYS A 292 11.42 9.83 -22.74
CA LYS A 292 10.54 10.74 -23.51
C LYS A 292 9.07 10.70 -23.08
N GLN A 293 8.58 9.59 -22.53
CA GLN A 293 7.22 9.49 -21.99
C GLN A 293 7.06 10.17 -20.62
N THR A 294 8.18 10.45 -19.95
CA THR A 294 8.22 11.02 -18.60
C THR A 294 8.76 12.45 -18.53
N GLU A 295 9.21 13.01 -19.67
CA GLU A 295 9.39 14.46 -19.88
C GLU A 295 8.05 15.19 -20.11
#